data_AF-A0A1C2AFW3-F1
#
_entry.id   AF-A0A1C2AFW3-F1
#
_cell.length_a   1.000
_cell.length_b   1.000
_cell.length_c   1.000
_cell.angle_alpha   90.00
_cell.angle_beta   90.00
_cell.angle_gamma   90.00
#
_symmetry.space_group_name_H-M   'P 1'
#
loop_
_entity.id
_entity.type
_entity.pdbx_description
1 polymer ?
#
loop_
_entity_poly.entity_id
_entity_poly.type
_entity_poly.pdbx_seq_one_letter_code
_entity_poly.pdbx_strand_id
1 'polypeptide(L)'
;MKRKSLSATKKTLNFYLTKLKDPQIQKLYKVFSKNLKSLDFTNKKIMIGVSGGADSLSVLFFAKCYALNNNAKLYPVIIDHKLRKESSKEAKNLKYKLKKNFKINCKILSKKNIKIDKNIQSYARDLRYDLFLKECNKHKIDHILLGHHKDDLIENFFIRFLRGSGLKGLV
;
A
#
# COMPACT_ATOMS: atom_id res chain seq x y z
N MET A 1 -11.05 -11.24 52.44
CA MET A 1 -11.30 -11.41 50.99
C MET A 1 -11.63 -10.05 50.36
N LYS A 2 -10.71 -9.41 49.64
CA LYS A 2 -10.99 -8.21 48.83
C LYS A 2 -11.19 -8.63 47.36
N ARG A 3 -12.41 -8.52 46.86
CA ARG A 3 -12.72 -8.69 45.42
C ARG A 3 -12.05 -7.55 44.65
N LYS A 4 -10.99 -7.87 43.90
CA LYS A 4 -10.44 -6.94 42.89
C LYS A 4 -11.44 -6.86 41.75
N SER A 5 -11.96 -5.66 41.47
CA SER A 5 -12.83 -5.40 40.33
C SER A 5 -12.06 -5.63 39.03
N LEU A 6 -12.50 -6.64 38.28
CA LEU A 6 -12.08 -6.91 36.90
C LEU A 6 -13.02 -6.15 35.95
N SER A 7 -12.80 -4.84 35.77
CA SER A 7 -13.45 -4.10 34.68
C SER A 7 -12.64 -2.91 34.18
N ALA A 8 -11.32 -3.02 34.14
CA ALA A 8 -10.53 -2.11 33.31
C ALA A 8 -10.59 -2.62 31.86
N THR A 9 -11.66 -2.29 31.13
CA THR A 9 -11.62 -2.31 29.66
C THR A 9 -10.58 -1.30 29.24
N LYS A 10 -9.32 -1.74 29.04
CA LYS A 10 -8.28 -0.95 28.40
C LYS A 10 -8.83 -0.56 27.03
N LYS A 11 -9.40 0.64 26.92
CA LYS A 11 -9.53 1.40 25.67
C LYS A 11 -8.09 1.61 25.19
N THR A 12 -7.53 0.58 24.57
CA THR A 12 -6.27 0.68 23.84
C THR A 12 -6.63 1.51 22.62
N LEU A 13 -6.49 2.82 22.79
CA LEU A 13 -6.75 3.80 21.75
C LEU A 13 -5.90 3.36 20.54
N ASN A 14 -6.59 2.87 19.53
CA ASN A 14 -5.96 2.26 18.37
C ASN A 14 -5.04 3.31 17.74
N PHE A 15 -3.72 3.06 17.73
CA PHE A 15 -2.68 4.00 17.28
C PHE A 15 -3.10 4.80 16.02
N TYR A 16 -3.70 4.09 15.07
CA TYR A 16 -4.22 4.64 13.82
C TYR A 16 -5.33 5.68 14.03
N LEU A 17 -6.35 5.34 14.83
CA LEU A 17 -7.46 6.24 15.14
C LEU A 17 -7.02 7.43 16.01
N THR A 18 -6.02 7.22 16.89
CA THR A 18 -5.43 8.32 17.67
C THR A 18 -4.77 9.35 16.75
N LYS A 19 -4.01 8.91 15.77
CA LYS A 19 -3.30 9.79 14.83
C LYS A 19 -4.24 10.56 13.90
N LEU A 20 -5.44 10.03 13.63
CA LEU A 20 -6.48 10.76 12.89
C LEU A 20 -7.06 11.97 13.64
N LYS A 21 -6.74 12.18 14.93
CA LYS A 21 -7.15 13.37 15.67
C LYS A 21 -6.33 14.61 15.31
N ASP A 22 -5.16 14.43 14.71
CA ASP A 22 -4.36 15.54 14.20
C ASP A 22 -5.09 16.21 13.01
N PRO A 23 -5.29 17.53 13.00
CA PRO A 23 -6.06 18.21 11.96
C PRO A 23 -5.50 18.04 10.54
N GLN A 24 -4.17 18.01 10.38
CA GLN A 24 -3.53 17.86 9.08
C GLN A 24 -3.70 16.43 8.56
N ILE A 25 -3.46 15.44 9.43
CA ILE A 25 -3.67 14.02 9.10
C ILE A 25 -5.14 13.77 8.78
N GLN A 26 -6.06 14.36 9.56
CA GLN A 26 -7.50 14.22 9.34
C GLN A 26 -7.92 14.81 8.00
N LYS A 27 -7.38 15.98 7.60
CA LYS A 27 -7.65 16.60 6.30
C LYS A 27 -7.25 15.67 5.15
N LEU A 28 -6.04 15.11 5.20
CA LEU A 28 -5.56 14.16 4.19
C LEU A 28 -6.39 12.87 4.18
N TYR A 29 -6.73 12.34 5.34
CA TYR A 29 -7.56 11.15 5.47
C TYR A 29 -8.98 11.37 4.91
N LYS A 30 -9.56 12.57 5.05
CA LYS A 30 -10.85 12.92 4.42
C LYS A 30 -10.77 12.85 2.89
N VAL A 31 -9.70 13.35 2.28
CA VAL A 31 -9.47 13.25 0.83
C VAL A 31 -9.34 11.79 0.41
N PHE A 32 -8.49 11.03 1.11
CA PHE A 32 -8.30 9.59 0.86
C PHE A 32 -9.61 8.82 0.96
N SER A 33 -10.32 8.95 2.09
CA SER A 33 -11.57 8.22 2.34
C SER A 33 -12.70 8.62 1.39
N LYS A 34 -12.77 9.88 0.93
CA LYS A 34 -13.72 10.31 -0.10
C LYS A 34 -13.48 9.57 -1.42
N ASN A 35 -12.22 9.46 -1.87
CA ASN A 35 -11.86 8.75 -3.09
C ASN A 35 -12.08 7.23 -2.99
N LEU A 36 -11.97 6.67 -1.78
CA LEU A 36 -12.25 5.25 -1.55
C LEU A 36 -13.75 4.94 -1.45
N LYS A 37 -14.56 5.85 -0.92
CA LYS A 37 -16.02 5.66 -0.78
C LYS A 37 -16.73 5.48 -2.11
N SER A 38 -16.27 6.14 -3.17
CA SER A 38 -16.84 5.97 -4.52
C SER A 38 -16.63 4.57 -5.11
N LEU A 39 -15.76 3.76 -4.51
CA LEU A 39 -15.40 2.42 -4.98
C LEU A 39 -16.02 1.29 -4.14
N ASP A 40 -16.82 1.62 -3.11
CA ASP A 40 -17.45 0.70 -2.15
C ASP A 40 -16.54 -0.43 -1.64
N PHE A 41 -15.58 -0.05 -0.79
CA PHE A 41 -14.65 -0.99 -0.17
C PHE A 41 -15.17 -1.65 1.12
N THR A 42 -16.46 -1.50 1.43
CA THR A 42 -17.06 -2.08 2.63
C THR A 42 -17.02 -3.61 2.57
N ASN A 43 -16.47 -4.25 3.62
CA ASN A 43 -16.26 -5.71 3.66
C ASN A 43 -15.42 -6.30 2.49
N LYS A 44 -14.72 -5.47 1.71
CA LYS A 44 -13.89 -5.92 0.60
C LYS A 44 -12.48 -6.33 1.05
N LYS A 45 -11.80 -7.08 0.20
CA LYS A 45 -10.37 -7.35 0.31
C LYS A 45 -9.61 -6.34 -0.55
N ILE A 46 -8.54 -5.79 -0.02
CA ILE A 46 -7.75 -4.75 -0.68
C ILE A 46 -6.28 -5.14 -0.59
N MET A 47 -5.62 -5.28 -1.73
CA MET A 47 -4.16 -5.41 -1.78
C MET A 47 -3.53 -4.03 -1.79
N ILE A 48 -2.41 -3.86 -1.08
CA ILE A 48 -1.68 -2.59 -1.03
C ILE A 48 -0.23 -2.84 -1.41
N GLY A 49 0.27 -2.15 -2.43
CA GLY A 49 1.68 -2.17 -2.79
C GLY A 49 2.50 -1.28 -1.86
N VAL A 50 3.50 -1.86 -1.18
CA VAL A 50 4.35 -1.17 -0.20
C VAL A 50 5.81 -1.22 -0.66
N SER A 51 6.36 -0.07 -1.07
CA SER A 51 7.77 0.07 -1.47
C SER A 51 8.67 0.46 -0.30
N GLY A 52 8.10 1.06 0.75
CA GLY A 52 8.85 1.66 1.86
C GLY A 52 9.07 3.17 1.71
N GLY A 53 8.72 3.74 0.55
CA GLY A 53 8.68 5.19 0.36
C GLY A 53 7.48 5.84 1.08
N ALA A 54 7.57 7.15 1.28
CA ALA A 54 6.60 7.94 2.04
C ALA A 54 5.16 7.77 1.52
N ASP A 55 4.95 7.77 0.20
CA ASP A 55 3.62 7.67 -0.40
C ASP A 55 2.98 6.30 -0.13
N SER A 56 3.74 5.23 -0.38
CA SER A 56 3.27 3.86 -0.14
C SER A 56 2.95 3.60 1.34
N LEU A 57 3.74 4.18 2.26
CA LEU A 57 3.51 4.08 3.70
C LEU A 57 2.32 4.92 4.14
N SER A 58 2.12 6.09 3.54
CA SER A 58 0.96 6.95 3.80
C SER A 58 -0.34 6.30 3.34
N VAL A 59 -0.36 5.71 2.14
CA VAL A 59 -1.49 4.92 1.63
C VAL A 59 -1.75 3.72 2.54
N LEU A 60 -0.72 2.98 2.97
CA LEU A 60 -0.87 1.86 3.90
C LEU A 60 -1.48 2.31 5.24
N PHE A 61 -1.01 3.44 5.78
CA PHE A 61 -1.52 4.00 7.03
C PHE A 61 -3.00 4.39 6.91
N PHE A 62 -3.37 5.15 5.88
CA PHE A 62 -4.76 5.57 5.67
C PHE A 62 -5.68 4.40 5.32
N ALA A 63 -5.22 3.43 4.52
CA ALA A 63 -5.97 2.21 4.25
C ALA A 63 -6.22 1.42 5.54
N LYS A 64 -5.25 1.37 6.47
CA LYS A 64 -5.44 0.73 7.77
C LYS A 64 -6.49 1.45 8.62
N CYS A 65 -6.47 2.78 8.67
CA CYS A 65 -7.51 3.57 9.29
C CYS A 65 -8.90 3.28 8.68
N TYR A 66 -8.98 3.27 7.36
CA TYR A 66 -10.22 2.99 6.63
C TYR A 66 -10.75 1.58 6.90
N ALA A 67 -9.86 0.58 6.87
CA ALA A 67 -10.21 -0.82 7.13
C ALA A 67 -10.77 -1.04 8.55
N LEU A 68 -10.24 -0.33 9.55
CA LEU A 68 -10.73 -0.38 10.93
C LEU A 68 -12.15 0.17 11.06
N ASN A 69 -12.53 1.16 10.25
CA ASN A 69 -13.85 1.79 10.31
C ASN A 69 -14.89 1.11 9.41
N ASN A 70 -14.47 0.43 8.34
CA ASN A 70 -15.36 -0.15 7.31
C ASN A 70 -15.26 -1.67 7.19
N ASN A 71 -14.63 -2.34 8.16
CA ASN A 71 -14.45 -3.80 8.22
C ASN A 71 -13.80 -4.41 6.96
N ALA A 72 -12.91 -3.67 6.30
CA ALA A 72 -12.18 -4.14 5.11
C ALA A 72 -10.97 -5.00 5.51
N LYS A 73 -10.59 -5.97 4.66
CA LYS A 73 -9.41 -6.83 4.87
C LYS A 73 -8.26 -6.36 4.00
N LEU A 74 -7.13 -6.03 4.63
CA LEU A 74 -5.95 -5.54 3.92
C LEU A 74 -4.93 -6.66 3.69
N TYR A 75 -4.32 -6.64 2.51
CA TYR A 75 -3.24 -7.52 2.07
C TYR A 75 -2.04 -6.67 1.63
N PRO A 76 -1.20 -6.20 2.58
CA PRO A 76 0.00 -5.43 2.24
C PRO A 76 1.06 -6.32 1.61
N VAL A 77 1.58 -5.90 0.46
CA VAL A 77 2.56 -6.66 -0.33
C VAL A 77 3.77 -5.79 -0.64
N ILE A 78 4.95 -6.33 -0.38
CA ILE A 78 6.24 -5.76 -0.78
C ILE A 78 6.75 -6.55 -1.98
N ILE A 79 7.13 -5.86 -3.05
CA ILE A 79 7.75 -6.48 -4.21
C ILE A 79 9.26 -6.35 -4.09
N ASP A 80 9.95 -7.47 -3.90
CA ASP A 80 11.40 -7.55 -3.96
C ASP A 80 11.83 -7.85 -5.39
N HIS A 81 12.25 -6.80 -6.10
CA HIS A 81 12.69 -6.87 -7.49
C HIS A 81 14.07 -7.48 -7.66
N LYS A 82 14.87 -7.66 -6.58
CA LYS A 82 16.24 -8.22 -6.63
C LYS A 82 17.17 -7.61 -7.68
N LEU A 83 16.98 -6.33 -8.01
CA LEU A 83 17.83 -5.58 -8.93
C LEU A 83 19.18 -5.21 -8.30
N ARG A 84 19.21 -5.10 -6.97
CA ARG A 84 20.40 -4.82 -6.17
C ARG A 84 20.61 -5.91 -5.12
N LYS A 85 21.86 -6.12 -4.70
CA LYS A 85 22.22 -7.11 -3.68
C LYS A 85 21.48 -6.88 -2.35
N GLU A 86 21.20 -5.62 -2.02
CA GLU A 86 20.57 -5.22 -0.75
C GLU A 86 19.05 -5.33 -0.76
N SER A 87 18.41 -5.47 -1.93
CA SER A 87 16.95 -5.42 -2.12
C SER A 87 16.19 -6.37 -1.19
N SER A 88 16.64 -7.63 -1.10
CA SER A 88 16.01 -8.62 -0.22
C SER A 88 16.17 -8.31 1.27
N LYS A 89 17.29 -7.68 1.66
CA LYS A 89 17.53 -7.26 3.04
C LYS A 89 16.64 -6.07 3.40
N GLU A 90 16.52 -5.09 2.51
CA GLU A 90 15.63 -3.93 2.65
C GLU A 90 14.16 -4.37 2.80
N ALA A 91 13.68 -5.26 1.93
CA ALA A 91 12.32 -5.79 1.98
C ALA A 91 12.01 -6.53 3.29
N LYS A 92 12.95 -7.37 3.77
CA LYS A 92 12.83 -8.07 5.06
C LYS A 92 12.82 -7.10 6.23
N ASN A 93 13.68 -6.08 6.21
CA ASN A 93 13.75 -5.07 7.27
C ASN A 93 12.46 -4.23 7.33
N LEU A 94 11.93 -3.82 6.17
CA LEU A 94 10.65 -3.12 6.08
C LEU A 94 9.50 -3.96 6.66
N LYS A 95 9.40 -5.24 6.26
CA LYS A 95 8.41 -6.18 6.83
C LYS A 95 8.54 -6.30 8.34
N TYR A 96 9.77 -6.41 8.86
CA TYR A 96 10.02 -6.49 10.31
C TYR A 96 9.55 -5.23 11.04
N LYS A 97 9.92 -4.03 10.56
CA LYS A 97 9.51 -2.74 11.13
C LYS A 97 7.99 -2.58 11.13
N LEU A 98 7.33 -2.92 10.03
CA LEU A 98 5.86 -2.87 9.92
C LEU A 98 5.16 -3.83 10.88
N LYS A 99 5.68 -5.05 11.03
CA LYS A 99 5.14 -6.02 11.99
C LYS A 99 5.33 -5.56 13.43
N LYS A 100 6.54 -5.17 13.80
CA LYS A 100 6.92 -4.81 15.18
C LYS A 100 6.24 -3.53 15.66
N ASN A 101 6.29 -2.47 14.87
CA ASN A 101 5.89 -1.14 15.33
C ASN A 101 4.41 -0.84 15.03
N PHE A 102 3.87 -1.46 13.97
CA PHE A 102 2.56 -1.08 13.43
C PHE A 102 1.55 -2.23 13.41
N LYS A 103 1.95 -3.44 13.84
CA LYS A 103 1.11 -4.66 13.80
C LYS A 103 0.56 -4.95 12.40
N ILE A 104 1.35 -4.63 11.37
CA ILE A 104 1.01 -4.90 9.96
C ILE A 104 1.82 -6.09 9.49
N ASN A 105 1.14 -7.15 9.05
CA ASN A 105 1.81 -8.29 8.43
C ASN A 105 1.85 -8.10 6.91
N CYS A 106 3.05 -7.96 6.36
CA CYS A 106 3.26 -7.85 4.92
C CYS A 106 3.73 -9.17 4.32
N LYS A 107 3.31 -9.45 3.09
CA LYS A 107 3.88 -10.52 2.27
C LYS A 107 4.97 -9.94 1.37
N ILE A 108 6.09 -10.64 1.23
CA ILE A 108 7.12 -10.30 0.25
C ILE A 108 6.93 -11.21 -0.95
N LEU A 109 6.79 -10.65 -2.14
CA LEU A 109 6.75 -11.37 -3.40
C LEU A 109 8.03 -11.08 -4.18
N SER A 110 8.57 -12.10 -4.84
CA SER A 110 9.74 -11.96 -5.71
C SER A 110 9.70 -13.04 -6.79
N LYS A 111 10.32 -12.77 -7.94
CA LYS A 111 10.57 -13.78 -8.97
C LYS A 111 12.03 -14.25 -8.86
N LYS A 112 12.28 -15.53 -9.12
CA LYS A 112 13.64 -16.08 -9.27
C LYS A 112 14.12 -15.82 -10.71
N ASN A 113 15.42 -15.64 -10.89
CA ASN A 113 16.12 -15.50 -12.18
C ASN A 113 15.61 -14.34 -13.04
N ILE A 114 16.23 -13.18 -12.85
CA ILE A 114 15.91 -11.97 -13.60
C ILE A 114 16.93 -11.86 -14.74
N LYS A 115 16.47 -12.02 -15.99
CA LYS A 115 17.25 -11.65 -17.17
C LYS A 115 16.87 -10.22 -17.53
N ILE A 116 17.85 -9.32 -17.52
CA ILE A 116 17.64 -7.92 -17.86
C ILE A 116 18.40 -7.66 -19.15
N ASP A 117 17.70 -7.72 -20.27
CA ASP A 117 18.34 -7.54 -21.57
C ASP A 117 18.25 -6.07 -22.04
N LYS A 118 17.19 -5.32 -21.66
CA LYS A 118 17.00 -3.87 -21.83
C LYS A 118 15.77 -3.35 -21.05
N ASN A 119 15.73 -2.04 -20.77
CA ASN A 119 14.60 -1.32 -20.15
C ASN A 119 14.15 -1.82 -18.75
N ILE A 120 15.06 -1.71 -17.78
CA ILE A 120 14.86 -2.14 -16.38
C ILE A 120 13.54 -1.63 -15.78
N GLN A 121 13.16 -0.38 -16.06
CA GLN A 121 11.95 0.23 -15.51
C GLN A 121 10.68 -0.45 -16.02
N SER A 122 10.59 -0.72 -17.33
CA SER A 122 9.45 -1.45 -17.92
C SER A 122 9.38 -2.86 -17.35
N TYR A 123 10.50 -3.59 -17.37
CA TYR A 123 10.56 -4.95 -16.82
C TYR A 123 10.15 -4.99 -15.34
N ALA A 124 10.64 -4.04 -14.53
CA ALA A 124 10.28 -3.96 -13.12
C ALA A 124 8.79 -3.66 -12.94
N ARG A 125 8.20 -2.80 -13.78
CA ARG A 125 6.76 -2.51 -13.77
C ARG A 125 5.95 -3.77 -14.10
N ASP A 126 6.28 -4.46 -15.19
CA ASP A 126 5.56 -5.65 -15.65
C ASP A 126 5.63 -6.77 -14.61
N LEU A 127 6.83 -7.02 -14.08
CA LEU A 127 7.02 -7.97 -12.98
C LEU A 127 6.19 -7.63 -11.75
N ARG A 128 6.07 -6.35 -11.42
CA ARG A 128 5.28 -5.88 -10.27
C ARG A 128 3.81 -6.24 -10.46
N TYR A 129 3.23 -5.91 -11.61
CA TYR A 129 1.83 -6.19 -11.91
C TYR A 129 1.57 -7.69 -12.03
N ASP A 130 2.48 -8.47 -12.62
CA ASP A 130 2.37 -9.93 -12.66
C ASP A 130 2.27 -10.55 -11.26
N LEU A 131 3.14 -10.12 -10.33
CA LEU A 131 3.15 -10.63 -8.96
C LEU A 131 1.90 -10.20 -8.20
N PHE A 132 1.46 -8.95 -8.40
CA PHE A 132 0.22 -8.43 -7.84
C PHE A 132 -1.00 -9.22 -8.32
N LEU A 133 -1.18 -9.38 -9.62
CA LEU A 133 -2.33 -10.08 -10.20
C LEU A 133 -2.39 -11.54 -9.76
N LYS A 134 -1.23 -12.23 -9.69
CA LYS A 134 -1.17 -13.61 -9.15
C LYS A 134 -1.62 -13.70 -7.70
N GLU A 135 -1.20 -12.75 -6.86
CA GLU A 135 -1.59 -12.70 -5.46
C GLU A 135 -3.08 -12.35 -5.30
N CYS A 136 -3.58 -11.40 -6.10
CA CYS A 136 -4.99 -11.04 -6.15
C CYS A 136 -5.87 -12.24 -6.52
N ASN A 137 -5.52 -12.97 -7.57
CA ASN A 137 -6.27 -14.16 -8.01
C ASN A 137 -6.27 -15.24 -6.93
N LYS A 138 -5.12 -15.49 -6.28
CA LYS A 138 -5.02 -16.47 -5.19
C LYS A 138 -5.93 -16.15 -4.01
N HIS A 139 -6.07 -14.87 -3.67
CA HIS A 139 -6.82 -14.43 -2.49
C HIS A 139 -8.23 -13.89 -2.80
N LYS A 140 -8.65 -13.92 -4.07
CA LYS A 140 -9.90 -13.31 -4.57
C LYS A 140 -9.99 -11.85 -4.12
N ILE A 141 -8.98 -11.06 -4.52
CA ILE A 141 -8.87 -9.63 -4.21
C ILE A 141 -9.13 -8.85 -5.49
N ASP A 142 -10.16 -8.01 -5.47
CA ASP A 142 -10.61 -7.27 -6.66
C ASP A 142 -9.98 -5.88 -6.77
N HIS A 143 -9.21 -5.46 -5.75
CA HIS A 143 -8.75 -4.08 -5.63
C HIS A 143 -7.29 -3.99 -5.20
N ILE A 144 -6.56 -3.10 -5.87
CA ILE A 144 -5.15 -2.80 -5.60
C ILE A 144 -5.01 -1.31 -5.34
N LEU A 145 -4.42 -0.95 -4.20
CA LEU A 145 -4.04 0.43 -3.88
C LEU A 145 -2.53 0.59 -4.05
N LEU A 146 -2.13 1.64 -4.76
CA LEU A 146 -0.75 2.04 -5.00
C LEU A 146 -0.54 3.48 -4.52
N GLY A 147 0.69 3.80 -4.14
CA GLY A 147 1.09 5.13 -3.66
C GLY A 147 1.34 6.12 -4.79
N HIS A 148 0.50 6.16 -5.81
CA HIS A 148 0.63 7.13 -6.90
C HIS A 148 -0.06 8.46 -6.54
N HIS A 149 0.61 9.58 -6.80
CA HIS A 149 0.08 10.92 -6.52
C HIS A 149 -0.04 11.78 -7.78
N LYS A 150 -0.56 13.00 -7.63
CA LYS A 150 -0.81 13.92 -8.75
C LYS A 150 0.45 14.22 -9.57
N ASP A 151 1.59 14.37 -8.91
CA ASP A 151 2.84 14.70 -9.63
C ASP A 151 3.30 13.55 -10.53
N ASP A 152 3.08 12.28 -10.17
CA ASP A 152 3.35 11.13 -11.05
C ASP A 152 2.53 11.22 -12.36
N LEU A 153 1.29 11.70 -12.28
CA LEU A 153 0.44 11.89 -13.45
C LEU A 153 1.00 13.00 -14.35
N ILE A 154 1.50 14.08 -13.76
CA ILE A 154 2.11 15.21 -14.49
C ILE A 154 3.41 14.76 -15.16
N GLU A 155 4.27 14.02 -14.44
CA GLU A 155 5.50 13.44 -15.01
C GLU A 155 5.17 12.51 -16.19
N ASN A 156 4.20 11.61 -16.00
CA ASN A 156 3.79 10.69 -17.06
C ASN A 156 3.19 11.43 -18.27
N PHE A 157 2.43 12.51 -18.03
CA PHE A 157 1.93 13.39 -19.09
C PHE A 157 3.07 13.98 -19.92
N PHE A 158 4.08 14.60 -19.29
CA PHE A 158 5.20 15.18 -20.02
C PHE A 158 6.05 14.13 -20.75
N ILE A 159 6.28 12.96 -20.15
CA ILE A 159 6.98 11.85 -20.82
C ILE A 159 6.23 11.42 -22.08
N ARG A 160 4.90 11.29 -22.01
CA ARG A 160 4.05 10.89 -23.15
C ARG A 160 3.97 11.99 -24.21
N PHE A 161 3.87 13.24 -23.78
CA PHE A 161 3.88 14.41 -24.66
C PHE A 161 5.18 14.50 -25.47
N LEU A 162 6.34 14.43 -24.80
CA LEU A 162 7.65 14.48 -25.47
C LEU A 162 7.91 13.29 -26.40
N ARG A 163 7.20 12.16 -26.20
CA ARG A 163 7.25 10.98 -27.08
C ARG A 163 6.26 11.05 -28.25
N GLY A 164 5.57 12.17 -28.44
CA GLY A 164 4.63 12.37 -29.55
C GLY A 164 3.31 11.62 -29.38
N SER A 165 2.87 11.35 -28.15
CA SER A 165 1.58 10.69 -27.92
C SER A 165 0.42 11.61 -28.32
N GLY A 166 -0.55 11.08 -29.07
CA GLY A 166 -1.81 11.80 -29.35
C GLY A 166 -2.66 11.97 -28.09
N LEU A 167 -3.77 12.72 -28.19
CA LEU A 167 -4.63 13.08 -27.04
C LEU A 167 -5.07 11.89 -26.18
N LYS A 168 -5.40 10.74 -26.80
CA LYS A 168 -5.76 9.50 -26.09
C LYS A 168 -4.60 8.88 -25.31
N GLY A 169 -3.36 9.16 -25.69
CA GLY A 169 -2.15 8.67 -25.05
C GLY A 169 -1.57 9.61 -23.99
N LEU A 170 -2.12 10.82 -23.82
CA LEU A 170 -1.67 11.78 -22.81
C LEU A 170 -2.28 11.54 -21.41
N VAL A 171 -3.32 10.71 -21.32
CA VAL A 171 -4.03 10.36 -20.08
C VAL A 171 -3.72 8.93 -19.66
#